data_AF-V5Z3P1-F1
#
_entry.id   AF-V5Z3P1-F1
#
_cell.length_a   1.000
_cell.length_b   1.000
_cell.length_c   1.000
_cell.angle_alpha   90.00
_cell.angle_beta   90.00
_cell.angle_gamma   90.00
#
_symmetry.space_group_name_H-M   'P 1'
#
loop_
_entity.id
_entity.type
_entity.pdbx_description
1 polymer ?
#
loop_
_entity_poly.entity_id
_entity_poly.type
_entity_poly.pdbx_seq_one_letter_code
_entity_poly.pdbx_strand_id
1 'polypeptide(L)' 'MVAPLTPDELVSPHLLEPCKAPIFTVGAWGDYPDYVSLLQLALDKCNTDKAAIARLLRIKMH' A
#
# COMPACT_ATOMS: atom_id res chain seq x y z
N MET A 1 -8.37 33.87 5.95
CA MET A 1 -8.75 32.92 4.89
C MET A 1 -7.65 31.87 4.82
N VAL A 2 -7.96 30.60 5.06
CA VAL A 2 -6.97 29.52 5.02
C VAL A 2 -6.74 29.17 3.54
N ALA A 3 -5.48 29.08 3.11
CA ALA A 3 -5.15 28.68 1.74
C ALA A 3 -5.62 27.23 1.48
N PRO A 4 -6.08 26.90 0.26
CA PRO A 4 -6.44 25.53 -0.06
C PRO A 4 -5.20 24.63 0.01
N LEU A 5 -5.30 23.53 0.76
CA LEU A 5 -4.24 22.53 0.88
C LEU A 5 -3.91 21.94 -0.49
N THR A 6 -2.62 21.80 -0.77
CA THR A 6 -2.17 21.05 -1.93
C THR A 6 -2.32 19.54 -1.68
N PRO A 7 -2.50 18.70 -2.73
CA PRO A 7 -2.63 17.25 -2.56
C PRO A 7 -1.49 16.59 -1.78
N ASP A 8 -0.26 17.07 -1.97
CA ASP A 8 0.94 16.58 -1.27
C ASP A 8 0.98 16.99 0.22
N GLU A 9 0.30 18.09 0.59
CA GLU A 9 0.11 18.50 1.99
C GLU A 9 -1.02 17.71 2.68
N LEU A 10 -1.99 17.23 1.90
CA LEU A 10 -3.12 16.45 2.40
C LEU A 10 -2.72 14.99 2.69
N VAL A 11 -1.91 14.40 1.81
CA VAL A 11 -1.46 13.00 1.91
C VAL A 11 0.04 12.94 1.69
N SER A 12 0.78 12.53 2.73
CA SER A 12 2.22 12.33 2.62
C SER A 12 2.54 11.29 1.52
N PRO A 13 3.46 11.59 0.59
CA PRO A 13 3.84 10.65 -0.48
C PRO A 13 4.32 9.28 0.03
N HIS A 14 4.94 9.25 1.21
CA HIS A 14 5.42 8.02 1.85
C HIS A 14 4.29 7.03 2.16
N LEU A 15 3.06 7.50 2.38
CA LEU A 15 1.91 6.63 2.61
C LEU A 15 1.47 5.90 1.34
N LEU A 16 1.77 6.48 0.17
CA LEU A 16 1.43 5.94 -1.14
C LEU A 16 2.49 4.99 -1.69
N GLU A 17 3.65 4.89 -1.05
CA GLU A 17 4.67 3.91 -1.42
C GLU A 17 4.12 2.47 -1.32
N PRO A 18 4.48 1.59 -2.29
CA PRO A 18 4.00 0.22 -2.30
C PRO A 18 4.53 -0.56 -1.10
N CYS A 19 3.64 -1.26 -0.41
CA CYS A 19 3.97 -2.16 0.68
C CYS A 19 4.57 -3.45 0.10
N LYS A 20 5.71 -3.87 0.65
CA LYS A 20 6.34 -5.16 0.34
C LYS A 20 5.78 -6.25 1.25
N ALA A 21 5.69 -7.47 0.73
CA ALA A 21 5.39 -8.62 1.57
C ALA A 21 6.48 -8.80 2.64
N PRO A 22 6.11 -9.02 3.90
CA PRO A 22 7.09 -9.35 4.94
C PRO A 22 7.76 -10.69 4.64
N ILE A 23 8.98 -10.88 5.13
CA ILE A 23 9.65 -12.17 5.05
C ILE A 23 8.86 -13.16 5.91
N PHE A 24 8.33 -14.21 5.28
CA PHE A 24 7.60 -15.27 5.96
C PHE A 24 8.47 -16.52 6.08
N THR A 25 8.66 -17.00 7.30
CA THR A 25 9.33 -18.28 7.61
C THR A 25 8.30 -19.27 8.13
N VAL A 26 8.15 -20.40 7.45
CA VAL A 26 7.23 -21.48 7.83
C VAL A 26 7.76 -22.15 9.11
N GLY A 27 7.13 -21.88 10.26
CA GLY A 27 7.47 -22.50 11.54
C GLY A 27 6.69 -23.79 11.84
N ALA A 28 5.47 -23.92 11.30
CA ALA A 28 4.61 -25.09 11.44
C ALA A 28 3.87 -25.35 10.11
N TRP A 29 3.77 -26.63 9.72
CA TRP A 29 3.05 -27.04 8.51
C TRP A 29 1.56 -27.13 8.85
N GLY A 30 0.79 -26.11 8.45
CA GLY A 30 -0.66 -26.04 8.67
C GLY A 30 -1.29 -24.70 8.27
N ASP A 31 -0.56 -23.59 8.45
CA ASP A 31 -1.03 -22.23 8.08
C ASP A 31 -0.61 -21.83 6.66
N TYR A 32 0.16 -22.69 5.99
CA TYR A 32 0.57 -22.56 4.60
C TYR A 32 -0.33 -23.47 3.76
N PRO A 33 -0.94 -23.01 2.65
CA PRO A 33 -0.66 -21.79 1.88
C PRO A 33 -1.63 -20.61 2.10
N ASP A 34 -2.78 -20.83 2.73
CA ASP A 34 -3.91 -19.89 2.69
C ASP A 34 -3.59 -18.53 3.33
N TYR A 35 -2.86 -18.51 4.45
CA TYR A 35 -2.45 -17.25 5.08
C TYR A 35 -1.58 -16.39 4.15
N VAL A 36 -0.63 -17.02 3.47
CA VAL A 36 0.29 -16.32 2.56
C VAL A 36 -0.46 -15.80 1.34
N SER A 37 -1.38 -16.60 0.78
CA SER A 37 -2.22 -16.18 -0.34
C SER A 37 -3.15 -15.02 0.03
N LEU A 38 -3.76 -15.05 1.22
CA LEU A 38 -4.61 -13.96 1.71
C LEU A 38 -3.81 -12.69 1.99
N LEU A 39 -2.61 -12.81 2.57
CA LEU A 39 -1.70 -11.70 2.79
C LEU A 39 -1.28 -11.05 1.47
N GLN A 40 -0.91 -11.87 0.47
CA GLN A 40 -0.54 -11.38 -0.85
C GLN A 40 -1.71 -10.64 -1.52
N LEU A 41 -2.91 -11.22 -1.47
CA LEU A 41 -4.12 -10.61 -2.02
C LEU A 41 -4.43 -9.25 -1.35
N ALA A 42 -4.28 -9.17 -0.02
CA ALA A 42 -4.48 -7.93 0.71
C ALA A 42 -3.44 -6.86 0.34
N LEU A 43 -2.18 -7.25 0.16
CA LEU A 43 -1.11 -6.36 -0.28
C LEU A 43 -1.34 -5.86 -1.71
N ASP A 44 -1.73 -6.75 -2.63
CA ASP A 44 -2.01 -6.38 -4.02
C ASP A 44 -3.16 -5.38 -4.10
N LYS A 45 -4.23 -5.60 -3.34
CA LYS A 45 -5.34 -4.65 -3.23
C LYS A 45 -4.88 -3.31 -2.66
N CYS A 46 -4.17 -3.32 -1.54
CA CYS A 46 -3.68 -2.11 -0.88
C CYS A 46 -2.78 -1.28 -1.82
N ASN A 47 -1.85 -1.93 -2.52
CA ASN A 47 -0.93 -1.28 -3.45
C ASN A 47 -1.67 -0.73 -4.69
N THR A 48 -2.70 -1.43 -5.16
CA THR A 48 -3.56 -0.95 -6.24
C THR A 48 -4.33 0.31 -5.83
N ASP A 49 -4.91 0.30 -4.62
CA ASP A 49 -5.64 1.45 -4.08
C ASP A 49 -4.71 2.67 -3.91
N LYS A 50 -3.50 2.46 -3.37
CA LYS A 50 -2.48 3.51 -3.26
C LYS A 50 -2.09 4.10 -4.61
N ALA A 51 -1.88 3.26 -5.62
CA ALA A 51 -1.57 3.71 -6.98
C ALA A 51 -2.72 4.52 -7.60
N ALA A 52 -3.96 4.11 -7.36
CA ALA A 52 -5.14 4.86 -7.80
C ALA A 52 -5.22 6.24 -7.13
N ILE A 53 -4.97 6.32 -5.82
CA ILE A 53 -4.93 7.58 -5.07
C ILE A 53 -3.82 8.48 -5.60
N ALA A 54 -2.59 7.96 -5.76
CA ALA A 54 -1.47 8.72 -6.31
C ALA A 54 -1.81 9.32 -7.69
N ARG A 55 -2.46 8.54 -8.55
CA ARG A 55 -2.93 8.99 -9.86
C ARG A 55 -4.00 10.10 -9.75
N LEU A 56 -4.95 10.00 -8.83
CA LEU A 56 -5.97 11.02 -8.60
C LEU A 56 -5.37 12.34 -8.08
N LEU A 57 -4.40 12.23 -7.18
CA LEU A 57 -3.72 13.37 -6.57
C LEU A 57 -2.59 13.95 -7.45
N ARG A 58 -2.26 13.29 -8.57
CA ARG A 58 -1.14 13.64 -9.48
C ARG A 58 0.22 13.64 -8.79
N ILE A 59 0.37 12.84 -7.74
CA ILE A 59 1.62 12.71 -6.98
C ILE A 59 2.57 11.82 -7.77
N LYS A 60 3.80 12.30 -7.97
CA LYS A 60 4.85 11.54 -8.66
C LYS A 60 5.44 10.53 -7.67
N MET A 61 5.13 9.25 -7.86
CA MET A 61 5.75 8.17 -7.09
C MET A 61 7.20 7.98 -7.61
N HIS A 62 8.15 7.91 -6.69
CA HIS A 62 9.58 7.69 -6.97
C HIS A 62 9.92 6.21 -7.18
#